data_AF-A0A2Z5UV26-F1
#
_entry.id   AF-A0A2Z5UV26-F1
#
_cell.length_a   1.000
_cell.length_b   1.000
_cell.length_c   1.000
_cell.angle_alpha   90.00
_cell.angle_beta   90.00
_cell.angle_gamma   90.00
#
_symmetry.space_group_name_H-M   'P 1'
#
loop_
_entity.id
_entity.type
_entity.pdbx_description
1 polymer ?
#
loop_
_entity_poly.entity_id
_entity_poly.type
_entity_poly.pdbx_seq_one_letter_code
_entity_poly.pdbx_strand_id
1 'polypeptide(L)'
;MNNNVDNTKQTDDRAIETLLSALEEDLNKEAGLDKNEDPDDDIFEVFFADLDELKCIFACKEVTPKHIEWFLHSDLFGFMADSVESFTVAPKDIYKALLRNVNIEKKEYFMEHKKVLIEKANTAIREEEAFDRREFFLILNAKKNDFKAKLKAANHPNKNTFFNRNARETAALSPLAKRAIFNHLTQLAYAPINE
;
A
#
# COMPACT_ATOMS: atom_id res chain seq x y z
N MET A 1 -11.14 -21.00 15.05
CA MET A 1 -10.44 -19.75 15.42
C MET A 1 -9.12 -19.69 14.65
N ASN A 2 -8.81 -18.56 14.01
CA ASN A 2 -7.51 -18.08 13.51
C ASN A 2 -6.68 -18.70 12.35
N ASN A 3 -7.12 -19.72 11.61
CA ASN A 3 -6.30 -20.25 10.49
C ASN A 3 -6.09 -19.32 9.27
N ASN A 4 -6.82 -18.21 9.18
CA ASN A 4 -6.82 -17.37 7.96
C ASN A 4 -5.82 -16.20 8.00
N VAL A 5 -5.41 -15.76 9.21
CA VAL A 5 -4.48 -14.63 9.39
C VAL A 5 -3.02 -15.08 9.24
N ASP A 6 -2.68 -16.27 9.75
CA ASP A 6 -1.34 -16.85 9.62
C ASP A 6 -1.00 -17.20 8.16
N ASN A 7 -1.98 -17.72 7.40
CA ASN A 7 -1.77 -18.05 5.98
C ASN A 7 -1.54 -16.80 5.11
N THR A 8 -2.21 -15.67 5.38
CA THR A 8 -2.02 -14.45 4.58
C THR A 8 -0.66 -13.81 4.84
N LYS A 9 -0.23 -13.76 6.11
CA LYS A 9 1.08 -13.23 6.49
C LYS A 9 2.22 -14.06 5.89
N GLN A 10 2.11 -15.39 5.95
CA GLN A 10 3.12 -16.30 5.39
C GLN A 10 3.20 -16.23 3.85
N THR A 11 2.09 -15.98 3.15
CA THR A 11 2.10 -15.74 1.70
C THR A 11 2.68 -14.38 1.31
N ASP A 12 2.51 -13.36 2.17
CA ASP A 12 3.02 -12.02 1.92
C ASP A 12 4.54 -11.95 2.13
N ASP A 13 5.07 -12.60 3.16
CA ASP A 13 6.51 -12.64 3.44
C ASP A 13 7.27 -13.36 2.29
N ARG A 14 6.73 -14.49 1.80
CA ARG A 14 7.31 -15.21 0.66
C ARG A 14 7.32 -14.39 -0.64
N ALA A 15 6.31 -13.54 -0.84
CA ALA A 15 6.24 -12.67 -2.01
C ALA A 15 7.29 -11.55 -1.94
N ILE A 16 7.57 -11.03 -0.75
CA ILE A 16 8.64 -10.03 -0.51
C ILE A 16 10.01 -10.68 -0.71
N GLU A 17 10.23 -11.87 -0.15
CA GLU A 17 11.48 -12.63 -0.36
C GLU A 17 11.74 -12.87 -1.85
N THR A 18 10.74 -13.31 -2.60
CA THR A 18 10.87 -13.55 -4.05
C THR A 18 11.24 -12.26 -4.80
N LEU A 19 10.65 -11.12 -4.41
CA LEU A 19 10.92 -9.83 -5.02
C LEU A 19 12.34 -9.33 -4.71
N LEU A 20 12.81 -9.50 -3.47
CA LEU A 20 14.17 -9.12 -3.07
C LEU A 20 15.23 -10.04 -3.71
N SER A 21 14.97 -11.34 -3.80
CA SER A 21 15.86 -12.28 -4.50
C SER A 21 16.00 -11.95 -5.99
N ALA A 22 14.89 -11.63 -6.67
CA ALA A 22 14.95 -11.26 -8.08
C ALA A 22 15.76 -9.97 -8.30
N LEU A 23 15.58 -8.97 -7.43
CA LEU A 23 16.36 -7.73 -7.47
C LEU A 23 17.85 -7.98 -7.23
N GLU A 24 18.19 -8.85 -6.27
CA GLU A 24 19.58 -9.24 -5.99
C GLU A 24 20.21 -10.00 -7.16
N GLU A 25 19.46 -10.88 -7.82
CA GLU A 25 19.93 -11.58 -9.03
C GLU A 25 20.20 -10.61 -10.18
N ASP A 26 19.35 -9.61 -10.38
CA ASP A 26 19.52 -8.61 -11.44
C ASP A 26 20.74 -7.73 -11.16
N LEU A 27 20.92 -7.25 -9.92
CA LEU A 27 22.13 -6.52 -9.52
C LEU A 27 23.41 -7.34 -9.73
N ASN A 28 23.41 -8.63 -9.36
CA ASN A 28 24.56 -9.50 -9.58
C ASN A 28 24.87 -9.74 -11.06
N LYS A 29 23.84 -9.74 -11.94
CA LYS A 29 24.07 -9.83 -13.39
C LYS A 29 24.70 -8.55 -13.91
N GLU A 30 24.17 -7.39 -13.55
CA GLU A 30 24.71 -6.09 -13.98
C GLU A 30 26.15 -5.90 -13.49
N ALA A 31 26.42 -6.15 -12.20
CA ALA A 31 27.78 -6.12 -11.65
C ALA A 31 28.70 -7.17 -12.31
N GLY A 32 28.15 -8.32 -12.69
CA GLY A 32 28.88 -9.38 -13.36
C GLY A 32 29.26 -9.08 -14.82
N LEU A 33 28.55 -8.16 -15.48
CA LEU A 33 28.85 -7.66 -16.83
C LEU A 33 29.95 -6.59 -16.81
N ASP A 34 30.16 -5.93 -15.67
CA ASP A 34 31.08 -4.80 -15.53
C ASP A 34 32.52 -5.17 -15.12
N LYS A 35 32.90 -6.44 -15.27
CA LYS A 35 34.22 -6.98 -14.87
C LYS A 35 35.43 -6.43 -15.65
N ASN A 36 35.23 -5.40 -16.47
CA ASN A 36 36.28 -4.74 -17.24
C ASN A 36 36.66 -3.36 -16.69
N GLU A 37 35.98 -2.86 -15.65
CA GLU A 37 36.30 -1.58 -15.01
C GLU A 37 37.27 -1.74 -13.82
N ASP A 38 37.97 -0.64 -13.49
CA ASP A 38 38.96 -0.60 -12.43
C ASP A 38 38.31 -0.94 -11.07
N PRO A 39 38.91 -1.82 -10.24
CA PRO A 39 38.32 -2.27 -8.98
C PRO A 39 38.21 -1.18 -7.89
N ASP A 40 38.67 0.04 -8.16
CA ASP A 40 38.62 1.19 -7.25
C ASP A 40 37.33 2.05 -7.42
N ASP A 41 36.52 1.78 -8.46
CA ASP A 41 35.26 2.49 -8.77
C ASP A 41 34.04 1.55 -8.74
N ASP A 42 33.92 0.71 -7.70
CA ASP A 42 32.81 -0.26 -7.59
C ASP A 42 31.49 0.44 -7.20
N ILE A 43 30.92 1.17 -8.14
CA ILE A 43 29.65 1.91 -8.04
C ILE A 43 28.49 0.99 -7.59
N PHE A 44 28.63 -0.32 -7.79
CA PHE A 44 27.66 -1.32 -7.36
C PHE A 44 27.60 -1.50 -5.85
N GLU A 45 28.67 -1.20 -5.10
CA GLU A 45 28.65 -1.29 -3.63
C GLU A 45 27.52 -0.45 -3.04
N VAL A 46 27.24 0.72 -3.62
CA VAL A 46 26.14 1.61 -3.18
C VAL A 46 24.78 0.95 -3.43
N PHE A 47 24.60 0.30 -4.58
CA PHE A 47 23.34 -0.38 -4.90
C PHE A 47 23.09 -1.60 -4.01
N PHE A 48 24.14 -2.35 -3.67
CA PHE A 48 24.03 -3.46 -2.72
C PHE A 48 23.77 -2.97 -1.29
N ALA A 49 24.37 -1.86 -0.88
CA ALA A 49 24.07 -1.23 0.41
C ALA A 49 22.60 -0.78 0.49
N ASP A 50 22.07 -0.18 -0.57
CA ASP A 50 20.65 0.16 -0.68
C ASP A 50 19.75 -1.08 -0.63
N LEU A 51 20.14 -2.17 -1.31
CA LEU A 51 19.40 -3.43 -1.24
C LEU A 51 19.32 -3.97 0.20
N ASP A 52 20.43 -3.89 0.95
CA ASP A 52 20.48 -4.33 2.35
C ASP A 52 19.63 -3.47 3.28
N GLU A 53 19.61 -2.14 3.06
CA GLU A 53 18.70 -1.24 3.77
C GLU A 53 17.23 -1.59 3.43
N LEU A 54 16.93 -1.88 2.17
CA LEU A 54 15.59 -2.31 1.74
C LEU A 54 15.16 -3.62 2.43
N LYS A 55 16.06 -4.61 2.53
CA LYS A 55 15.84 -5.85 3.30
C LYS A 55 15.53 -5.54 4.77
N CYS A 56 16.26 -4.61 5.39
CA CYS A 56 16.02 -4.17 6.76
C CYS A 56 14.65 -3.49 6.94
N ILE A 57 14.26 -2.62 6.00
CA ILE A 57 12.95 -1.96 6.00
C ILE A 57 11.82 -3.00 5.90
N PHE A 58 11.97 -4.03 5.07
CA PHE A 58 10.97 -5.10 4.96
C PHE A 58 10.88 -5.98 6.20
N ALA A 59 11.97 -6.15 6.94
CA ALA A 59 11.98 -6.82 8.23
C ALA A 59 11.32 -5.98 9.36
N CYS A 60 11.12 -4.68 9.14
CA CYS A 60 10.49 -3.80 10.12
C CYS A 60 8.98 -4.06 10.23
N LYS A 61 8.46 -3.95 11.46
CA LYS A 61 7.03 -4.13 11.75
C LYS A 61 6.13 -3.09 11.08
N GLU A 62 6.65 -1.88 10.86
CA GLU A 62 5.91 -0.76 10.29
C GLU A 62 6.79 0.03 9.34
N VAL A 63 6.27 0.31 8.14
CA VAL A 63 6.92 1.17 7.15
C VAL A 63 6.42 2.60 7.35
N THR A 64 7.34 3.53 7.53
CA THR A 64 7.06 4.95 7.77
C THR A 64 7.20 5.77 6.49
N PRO A 65 6.69 7.03 6.44
CA PRO A 65 6.95 7.93 5.32
C PRO A 65 8.44 8.14 5.03
N LYS A 66 9.31 8.10 6.05
CA LYS A 66 10.77 8.24 5.87
C LYS A 66 11.38 7.08 5.09
N HIS A 67 10.91 5.85 5.30
CA HIS A 67 11.38 4.69 4.54
C HIS A 67 10.98 4.81 3.06
N ILE A 68 9.76 5.32 2.81
CA ILE A 68 9.30 5.58 1.44
C ILE A 68 10.09 6.71 0.79
N GLU A 69 10.35 7.78 1.54
CA GLU A 69 11.16 8.91 1.09
C GLU A 69 12.58 8.47 0.75
N TRP A 70 13.22 7.70 1.62
CA TRP A 70 14.54 7.10 1.39
C TRP A 70 14.55 6.28 0.10
N PHE A 71 13.63 5.32 -0.05
CA PHE A 71 13.61 4.46 -1.23
C PHE A 71 13.47 5.26 -2.54
N LEU A 72 12.61 6.29 -2.57
CA LEU A 72 12.42 7.10 -3.78
C LEU A 72 13.61 8.00 -4.13
N HIS A 73 14.55 8.21 -3.20
CA HIS A 73 15.76 9.01 -3.42
C HIS A 73 17.04 8.17 -3.32
N SER A 74 16.91 6.84 -3.29
CA SER A 74 18.06 5.94 -3.20
C SER A 74 18.70 5.77 -4.58
N ASP A 75 20.00 5.49 -4.60
CA ASP A 75 20.75 5.27 -5.84
C ASP A 75 20.25 4.01 -6.55
N LEU A 76 19.86 2.98 -5.80
CA LEU A 76 19.19 1.79 -6.32
C LEU A 76 17.89 2.13 -7.07
N PHE A 77 17.06 3.04 -6.54
CA PHE A 77 15.85 3.46 -7.26
C PHE A 77 16.18 4.15 -8.57
N GLY A 78 17.17 5.06 -8.56
CA GLY A 78 17.64 5.75 -9.77
C GLY A 78 18.12 4.75 -10.81
N PHE A 79 19.00 3.84 -10.40
CA PHE A 79 19.55 2.81 -11.27
C PHE A 79 18.48 1.91 -11.91
N MET A 80 17.50 1.47 -11.10
CA MET A 80 16.37 0.69 -11.61
C MET A 80 15.45 1.49 -12.55
N ALA A 81 15.29 2.80 -12.31
CA ALA A 81 14.45 3.67 -13.12
C ALA A 81 15.11 4.00 -14.47
N ASP A 82 16.43 4.13 -14.50
CA ASP A 82 17.20 4.44 -15.70
C ASP A 82 17.48 3.19 -16.55
N SER A 83 17.67 2.04 -15.91
CA SER A 83 18.02 0.76 -16.57
C SER A 83 16.86 -0.23 -16.57
N VAL A 84 15.64 0.21 -16.91
CA VAL A 84 14.41 -0.61 -16.79
C VAL A 84 14.51 -1.97 -17.49
N GLU A 85 15.24 -2.06 -18.60
CA GLU A 85 15.41 -3.31 -19.36
C GLU A 85 16.31 -4.33 -18.65
N SER A 86 17.20 -3.88 -17.76
CA SER A 86 18.10 -4.73 -16.96
C SER A 86 17.41 -5.37 -15.75
N PHE A 87 16.25 -4.84 -15.33
CA PHE A 87 15.57 -5.29 -14.11
C PHE A 87 14.26 -6.01 -14.41
N THR A 88 14.14 -7.21 -13.84
CA THR A 88 12.89 -7.98 -13.82
C THR A 88 11.88 -7.42 -12.81
N VAL A 89 12.37 -6.70 -11.80
CA VAL A 89 11.56 -6.03 -10.77
C VAL A 89 11.48 -4.54 -11.09
N ALA A 90 10.26 -3.99 -11.22
CA ALA A 90 10.11 -2.55 -11.42
C ALA A 90 10.11 -1.80 -10.08
N PRO A 91 10.60 -0.54 -10.02
CA PRO A 91 10.59 0.26 -8.78
C PRO A 91 9.21 0.39 -8.13
N LYS A 92 8.15 0.42 -8.96
CA LYS A 92 6.76 0.47 -8.50
C LYS A 92 6.33 -0.78 -7.73
N ASP A 93 6.91 -1.94 -8.02
CA ASP A 93 6.57 -3.20 -7.36
C ASP A 93 7.17 -3.23 -5.95
N ILE A 94 8.39 -2.72 -5.79
CA ILE A 94 9.00 -2.47 -4.47
C ILE A 94 8.14 -1.46 -3.69
N TYR A 95 7.80 -0.32 -4.31
CA TYR A 95 6.94 0.69 -3.67
C TYR A 95 5.59 0.11 -3.22
N LYS A 96 4.96 -0.72 -4.07
CA LYS A 96 3.71 -1.41 -3.73
C LYS A 96 3.89 -2.37 -2.56
N ALA A 97 5.00 -3.09 -2.48
CA ALA A 97 5.34 -3.96 -1.35
C ALA A 97 5.55 -3.14 -0.07
N LEU A 98 6.31 -2.04 -0.12
CA LEU A 98 6.51 -1.15 1.03
C LEU A 98 5.18 -0.63 1.59
N LEU A 99 4.26 -0.21 0.71
CA LEU A 99 2.93 0.23 1.11
C LEU A 99 2.04 -0.87 1.73
N ARG A 100 2.38 -2.17 1.61
CA ARG A 100 1.66 -3.24 2.31
C ARG A 100 1.79 -3.08 3.83
N ASN A 101 2.98 -2.72 4.29
CA ASN A 101 3.34 -2.60 5.71
C ASN A 101 3.19 -1.17 6.26
N VAL A 102 2.61 -0.26 5.47
CA VAL A 102 2.27 1.10 5.91
C VAL A 102 0.92 1.13 6.64
N ASN A 103 0.89 1.84 7.76
CA ASN A 103 -0.33 2.18 8.48
C ASN A 103 -1.06 3.38 7.85
N ILE A 104 -2.00 3.13 6.92
CA ILE A 104 -2.83 4.19 6.29
C ILE A 104 -4.14 4.45 7.08
N GLU A 105 -4.24 3.99 8.34
CA GLU A 105 -5.48 4.13 9.10
C GLU A 105 -5.88 5.59 9.35
N LYS A 106 -4.87 6.47 9.44
CA LYS A 106 -5.06 7.90 9.65
C LYS A 106 -4.89 8.70 8.36
N LYS A 107 -5.69 9.74 8.20
CA LYS A 107 -5.65 10.63 7.03
C LYS A 107 -4.28 11.31 6.90
N GLU A 108 -3.66 11.61 8.04
CA GLU A 108 -2.37 12.24 8.20
C GLU A 108 -1.28 11.43 7.49
N TYR A 109 -1.19 10.11 7.75
CA TYR A 109 -0.21 9.24 7.09
C TYR A 109 -0.38 9.22 5.57
N PHE A 110 -1.61 9.13 5.06
CA PHE A 110 -1.84 9.23 3.63
C PHE A 110 -1.34 10.56 3.03
N MET A 111 -1.55 11.67 3.75
CA MET A 111 -1.10 12.99 3.30
C MET A 111 0.43 13.10 3.35
N GLU A 112 1.08 12.49 4.33
CA GLU A 112 2.55 12.41 4.42
C GLU A 112 3.14 11.63 3.24
N HIS A 113 2.63 10.42 2.94
CA HIS A 113 3.09 9.66 1.76
C HIS A 113 2.80 10.39 0.45
N LYS A 114 1.67 11.11 0.35
CA LYS A 114 1.37 11.95 -0.81
C LYS A 114 2.37 13.10 -0.95
N LYS A 115 2.80 13.70 0.17
CA LYS A 115 3.79 14.79 0.18
C LYS A 115 5.12 14.29 -0.37
N VAL A 116 5.58 13.12 0.08
CA VAL A 116 6.80 12.47 -0.43
C VAL A 116 6.76 12.29 -1.95
N LEU A 117 5.64 11.79 -2.52
CA LEU A 117 5.51 11.65 -3.98
C LEU A 117 5.54 12.99 -4.73
N ILE A 118 5.02 14.06 -4.13
CA ILE A 118 5.09 15.41 -4.72
C ILE A 118 6.51 15.93 -4.66
N GLU A 119 7.21 15.69 -3.55
CA GLU A 119 8.61 16.09 -3.36
C GLU A 119 9.53 15.38 -4.36
N LYS A 120 9.45 14.05 -4.49
CA LYS A 120 10.23 13.32 -5.52
C LYS A 120 9.93 13.81 -6.92
N ALA A 121 8.67 14.09 -7.25
CA ALA A 121 8.33 14.63 -8.57
C ALA A 121 8.94 16.02 -8.83
N ASN A 122 9.00 16.87 -7.81
CA ASN A 122 9.66 18.17 -7.93
C ASN A 122 11.17 18.03 -8.05
N THR A 123 11.77 17.08 -7.32
CA THR A 123 13.19 16.73 -7.41
C THR A 123 13.54 16.22 -8.81
N ALA A 124 12.80 15.24 -9.34
CA ALA A 124 12.99 14.70 -10.68
C ALA A 124 12.89 15.77 -11.78
N ILE A 125 11.99 16.76 -11.63
CA ILE A 125 11.94 17.91 -12.57
C ILE A 125 13.22 18.74 -12.53
N ARG A 126 13.83 18.94 -11.35
CA ARG A 126 15.05 19.74 -11.20
C ARG A 126 16.30 19.00 -11.68
N GLU A 127 16.30 17.68 -11.52
CA GLU A 127 17.43 16.80 -11.84
C GLU A 127 17.28 16.15 -13.22
N GLU A 128 16.22 16.49 -13.97
CA GLU A 128 15.89 15.94 -15.30
C GLU A 128 15.72 14.41 -15.32
N GLU A 129 15.35 13.83 -14.17
CA GLU A 129 15.12 12.39 -14.01
C GLU A 129 13.74 11.96 -14.50
N ALA A 130 13.64 10.72 -14.99
CA ALA A 130 12.38 10.10 -15.35
C ALA A 130 11.62 9.62 -14.10
N PHE A 131 10.52 10.30 -13.73
CA PHE A 131 9.64 9.85 -12.65
C PHE A 131 8.15 9.97 -13.00
N ASP A 132 7.47 8.84 -13.24
CA ASP A 132 6.02 8.83 -13.43
C ASP A 132 5.26 8.87 -12.10
N ARG A 133 5.13 10.07 -11.53
CA ARG A 133 4.33 10.31 -10.31
C ARG A 133 2.92 9.72 -10.39
N ARG A 134 2.30 9.67 -11.58
CA ARG A 134 0.91 9.22 -11.72
C ARG A 134 0.77 7.76 -11.32
N GLU A 135 1.70 6.92 -11.74
CA GLU A 135 1.68 5.48 -11.43
C GLU A 135 1.80 5.23 -9.93
N PHE A 136 2.79 5.83 -9.27
CA PHE A 136 2.98 5.71 -7.82
C PHE A 136 1.81 6.27 -7.02
N PHE A 137 1.19 7.36 -7.50
CA PHE A 137 -0.01 7.91 -6.88
C PHE A 137 -1.22 6.98 -6.98
N LEU A 138 -1.38 6.26 -8.10
CA LEU A 138 -2.45 5.28 -8.26
C LEU A 138 -2.30 4.13 -7.27
N ILE A 139 -1.07 3.64 -7.03
CA ILE A 139 -0.77 2.59 -6.04
C ILE A 139 -1.13 3.08 -4.63
N LEU A 140 -0.70 4.29 -4.25
CA LEU A 140 -1.02 4.87 -2.95
C LEU A 140 -2.54 5.04 -2.75
N ASN A 141 -3.25 5.47 -3.79
CA ASN A 141 -4.70 5.65 -3.74
C ASN A 141 -5.46 4.31 -3.66
N ALA A 142 -4.97 3.26 -4.33
CA ALA A 142 -5.51 1.91 -4.22
C ALA A 142 -5.45 1.41 -2.77
N LYS A 143 -4.28 1.54 -2.11
CA LYS A 143 -4.11 1.16 -0.70
C LYS A 143 -5.10 1.89 0.22
N LYS A 144 -5.32 3.19 0.01
CA LYS A 144 -6.33 3.97 0.75
C LYS A 144 -7.75 3.45 0.52
N ASN A 145 -8.09 3.07 -0.71
CA ASN A 145 -9.41 2.55 -1.04
C ASN A 145 -9.64 1.17 -0.41
N ASP A 146 -8.63 0.30 -0.39
CA ASP A 146 -8.69 -0.99 0.29
C ASP A 146 -8.95 -0.82 1.78
N PHE A 147 -8.27 0.12 2.42
CA PHE A 147 -8.53 0.46 3.83
C PHE A 147 -9.97 0.93 4.05
N LYS A 148 -10.47 1.87 3.22
CA LYS A 148 -11.87 2.32 3.30
C LYS A 148 -12.87 1.18 3.11
N ALA A 149 -12.58 0.23 2.21
CA ALA A 149 -13.41 -0.95 2.00
C ALA A 149 -13.42 -1.85 3.24
N LYS A 150 -12.26 -2.10 3.85
CA LYS A 150 -12.14 -2.85 5.11
C LYS A 150 -12.90 -2.19 6.25
N LEU A 151 -12.83 -0.86 6.40
CA LEU A 151 -13.61 -0.11 7.39
C LEU A 151 -15.13 -0.24 7.16
N LYS A 152 -15.59 -0.15 5.91
CA LYS A 152 -17.01 -0.33 5.57
C LYS A 152 -17.49 -1.75 5.90
N ALA A 153 -16.68 -2.77 5.61
CA ALA A 153 -16.98 -4.15 5.94
C ALA A 153 -17.03 -4.39 7.46
N ALA A 154 -16.10 -3.79 8.22
CA ALA A 154 -16.06 -3.89 9.68
C ALA A 154 -17.25 -3.17 10.36
N ASN A 155 -17.66 -2.01 9.83
CA ASN A 155 -18.81 -1.25 10.34
C ASN A 155 -20.18 -1.78 9.86
N HIS A 156 -20.19 -2.73 8.93
CA HIS A 156 -21.36 -3.49 8.51
C HIS A 156 -21.12 -4.99 8.67
N PRO A 157 -21.07 -5.52 9.91
CA PRO A 157 -21.14 -6.96 10.12
C PRO A 157 -22.54 -7.40 9.71
N ASN A 158 -22.69 -7.81 8.46
CA ASN A 158 -23.82 -8.59 7.95
C ASN A 158 -25.21 -8.15 8.48
N LYS A 159 -25.59 -6.87 8.31
CA LYS A 159 -26.99 -6.43 8.53
C LYS A 159 -27.95 -6.88 7.41
N ASN A 160 -27.56 -7.87 6.60
CA ASN A 160 -28.27 -8.27 5.39
C ASN A 160 -29.21 -9.47 5.52
N THR A 161 -29.42 -10.02 6.73
CA THR A 161 -30.40 -11.10 6.93
C THR A 161 -31.71 -10.68 7.59
N PHE A 162 -31.83 -9.47 8.16
CA PHE A 162 -33.09 -9.03 8.78
C PHE A 162 -33.83 -7.92 8.04
N PHE A 163 -33.14 -6.97 7.38
CA PHE A 163 -33.82 -5.81 6.76
C PHE A 163 -34.21 -6.00 5.29
N ASN A 164 -33.73 -7.06 4.64
CA ASN A 164 -33.93 -7.22 3.20
C ASN A 164 -35.27 -7.88 2.80
N ARG A 165 -36.06 -8.37 3.76
CA ARG A 165 -37.44 -8.84 3.48
C ARG A 165 -38.46 -7.70 3.37
N ASN A 166 -38.23 -6.56 4.02
CA ASN A 166 -39.21 -5.46 4.07
C ASN A 166 -38.85 -4.28 3.14
N ALA A 167 -37.70 -4.34 2.47
CA ALA A 167 -37.23 -3.26 1.58
C ALA A 167 -38.06 -3.15 0.28
N ARG A 168 -38.68 -4.24 -0.18
CA ARG A 168 -39.59 -4.21 -1.35
C ARG A 168 -40.94 -3.57 -1.05
N GLU A 169 -41.44 -3.66 0.19
CA GLU A 169 -42.74 -3.09 0.57
C GLU A 169 -42.65 -1.60 0.95
N THR A 170 -41.47 -1.13 1.37
CA THR A 170 -41.26 0.26 1.78
C THR A 170 -40.78 1.18 0.67
N ALA A 171 -40.47 0.65 -0.53
CA ALA A 171 -40.02 1.43 -1.68
C ALA A 171 -41.07 2.46 -2.14
N ALA A 172 -42.36 2.13 -2.04
CA ALA A 172 -43.50 2.97 -2.44
C ALA A 172 -43.92 4.01 -1.38
N LEU A 173 -43.27 4.03 -0.20
CA LEU A 173 -43.64 4.95 0.88
C LEU A 173 -43.03 6.33 0.67
N SER A 174 -43.83 7.36 0.96
CA SER A 174 -43.37 8.74 0.97
C SER A 174 -42.24 8.94 2.01
N PRO A 175 -41.36 9.94 1.83
CA PRO A 175 -40.27 10.22 2.77
C PRO A 175 -40.75 10.40 4.23
N LEU A 176 -41.94 10.95 4.41
CA LEU A 176 -42.56 11.16 5.72
C LEU A 176 -42.95 9.83 6.38
N ALA A 177 -43.54 8.90 5.60
CA ALA A 177 -43.91 7.58 6.09
C ALA A 177 -42.68 6.74 6.47
N LYS A 178 -41.59 6.82 5.70
CA LYS A 178 -40.31 6.17 6.03
C LYS A 178 -39.74 6.68 7.36
N ARG A 179 -39.81 8.00 7.59
CA ARG A 179 -39.33 8.63 8.83
C ARG A 179 -40.19 8.26 10.04
N ALA A 180 -41.50 8.17 9.87
CA ALA A 180 -42.43 7.73 10.92
C ALA A 180 -42.16 6.27 11.34
N ILE A 181 -41.97 5.36 10.36
CA ILE A 181 -41.64 3.96 10.62
C ILE A 181 -40.29 3.85 11.35
N PHE A 182 -39.27 4.57 10.89
CA PHE A 182 -37.96 4.57 11.54
C PHE A 182 -38.07 5.03 13.00
N ASN A 183 -38.75 6.14 13.26
CA ASN A 183 -38.93 6.66 14.62
C ASN A 183 -39.71 5.69 15.52
N HIS A 184 -40.76 5.05 14.99
CA HIS A 184 -41.55 4.08 15.74
C HIS A 184 -40.75 2.82 16.08
N LEU A 185 -39.99 2.26 15.14
CA LEU A 185 -39.11 1.12 15.38
C LEU A 185 -38.00 1.45 16.37
N THR A 186 -37.48 2.67 16.33
CA THR A 186 -36.48 3.15 17.28
C THR A 186 -37.08 3.26 18.68
N GLN A 187 -38.29 3.79 18.82
CA GLN A 187 -39.00 3.82 20.11
C GLN A 187 -39.27 2.42 20.69
N LEU A 188 -39.61 1.45 19.85
CA LEU A 188 -39.81 0.06 20.29
C LEU A 188 -38.49 -0.62 20.73
N ALA A 189 -37.37 -0.26 20.09
CA ALA A 189 -36.05 -0.80 20.45
C ALA A 189 -35.45 -0.17 21.72
N TYR A 190 -35.93 1.03 22.11
CA TYR A 190 -35.49 1.75 23.31
C TYR A 190 -36.58 1.86 24.38
N ALA A 191 -37.71 1.18 24.23
CA ALA A 191 -38.69 1.06 25.28
C ALA A 191 -38.06 0.24 26.44
N PRO A 192 -38.04 0.75 27.68
CA PRO A 192 -37.54 -0.02 28.80
C PRO A 192 -38.41 -1.29 28.96
N ILE A 193 -37.75 -2.43 29.14
CA ILE A 193 -38.41 -3.68 29.52
C ILE A 193 -38.87 -3.46 30.97
N ASN A 194 -40.12 -3.01 31.14
CA ASN A 194 -40.76 -3.02 32.43
C ASN A 194 -41.26 -4.46 32.68
N GLU A 195 -40.53 -5.20 33.51
CA GLU A 195 -41.11 -6.23 34.38
C GLU A 195 -41.62 -5.58 35.66
#